data_AF-D2PIZ1-F1
#
_entry.id   AF-D2PIZ1-F1
#
_cell.length_a   1.000
_cell.length_b   1.000
_cell.length_c   1.000
_cell.angle_alpha   90.00
_cell.angle_beta   90.00
_cell.angle_gamma   90.00
#
_symmetry.space_group_name_H-M   'P 1'
#
loop_
_entity.id
_entity.type
_entity.pdbx_description
1 polymer ?
#
loop_
_entity_poly.entity_id
_entity_poly.type
_entity_poly.pdbx_seq_one_letter_code
_entity_poly.pdbx_strand_id
1 'polypeptide(L)' 'MKIVTIKVKDEYYEIAEQMVEMDLAKSKNEAFNLIILYGINRAVEEIERKKKVKELTEKWLKEGLPFELPTSNDVISDRE' A
#
# COMPACT_ATOMS: atom_id res chain seq x y z
N MET A 1 -10.18 23.72 2.31
CA MET A 1 -8.97 23.51 3.16
C MET A 1 -8.28 24.84 3.39
N LYS A 2 -7.57 25.00 4.50
CA LYS A 2 -6.68 26.15 4.74
C LYS A 2 -5.24 25.70 4.53
N ILE A 3 -4.39 26.60 4.05
CA ILE A 3 -2.96 26.32 3.87
C ILE A 3 -2.26 26.75 5.15
N VAL A 4 -1.47 25.83 5.70
CA VAL A 4 -0.63 26.06 6.88
C VAL A 4 0.78 25.55 6.59
N THR A 5 1.77 26.16 7.23
CA THR A 5 3.15 25.67 7.21
C THR A 5 3.43 25.00 8.55
N ILE A 6 3.85 23.74 8.53
CA ILE A 6 4.22 22.98 9.72
C ILE A 6 5.70 22.62 9.66
N LYS A 7 6.37 22.62 10.81
CA LYS A 7 7.69 22.00 10.96
C LYS A 7 7.47 20.57 11.42
N VAL A 8 8.04 19.63 10.69
CA VAL A 8 7.99 18.20 10.99
C VAL A 8 9.41 17.67 11.11
N LYS A 9 9.57 16.54 11.79
CA LYS A 9 10.82 15.79 11.76
C LYS A 9 11.01 15.12 10.40
N ASP A 10 12.26 14.88 10.03
CA ASP A 10 12.62 14.23 8.77
C ASP A 10 11.94 12.86 8.61
N GLU A 11 11.85 12.08 9.70
CA GLU A 11 11.18 10.76 9.72
C GLU A 11 9.73 10.82 9.19
N TYR A 12 8.99 11.88 9.52
CA TYR A 12 7.60 12.04 9.08
C TYR A 12 7.51 12.55 7.65
N TYR A 13 8.50 13.33 7.23
CA TYR A 13 8.60 13.80 5.87
C TYR A 13 8.90 12.65 4.91
N GLU A 14 9.83 11.76 5.27
CA GLU A 14 10.16 10.57 4.49
C GLU A 14 8.97 9.61 4.35
N ILE A 15 8.19 9.41 5.42
CA ILE A 15 6.97 8.60 5.35
C ILE A 15 5.96 9.23 4.38
N ALA A 16 5.78 10.55 4.43
CA ALA A 16 4.89 11.25 3.49
C ALA A 16 5.38 11.14 2.03
N GLU A 17 6.69 11.15 1.80
CA GLU A 17 7.28 10.90 0.47
C GLU A 17 7.00 9.47 -0.01
N GLN A 18 7.27 8.46 0.81
CA GLN A 18 6.98 7.07 0.46
C GLN A 18 5.49 6.85 0.14
N MET A 19 4.59 7.52 0.85
CA MET A 19 3.16 7.46 0.54
C MET A 19 2.84 7.98 -0.87
N VAL A 20 3.54 9.03 -1.34
CA VAL A 20 3.34 9.56 -2.70
C VAL A 20 3.98 8.63 -3.73
N GLU A 21 5.21 8.17 -3.49
CA GLU A 21 5.92 7.25 -4.39
C GLU A 21 5.17 5.93 -4.61
N MET A 22 4.45 5.48 -3.59
CA MET A 22 3.66 4.25 -3.64
C MET A 22 2.22 4.49 -4.06
N ASP A 23 1.84 5.66 -4.57
CA ASP A 23 0.44 5.99 -4.93
C ASP A 23 -0.55 5.69 -3.79
N LEU A 24 -0.15 5.89 -2.53
CA LEU A 24 -1.03 5.89 -1.36
C LEU A 24 -1.64 7.29 -1.13
N ALA A 25 -0.98 8.32 -1.63
CA ALA A 25 -1.45 9.70 -1.65
C ALA A 25 -1.10 10.37 -2.99
N LYS A 26 -1.94 11.28 -3.49
CA LYS A 26 -1.69 12.00 -4.75
C LYS A 26 -0.71 13.15 -4.59
N SER A 27 -0.45 13.59 -3.36
CA SER A 27 0.48 14.67 -3.05
C SER A 27 0.99 14.60 -1.61
N LYS A 28 2.10 15.29 -1.31
CA LYS A 28 2.64 15.41 0.05
C LYS A 28 1.62 16.01 1.03
N ASN A 29 0.84 16.99 0.58
CA ASN A 29 -0.20 17.60 1.42
C ASN A 29 -1.27 16.56 1.79
N GLU A 30 -1.71 15.76 0.83
CA GLU A 30 -2.65 14.68 1.10
C GLU A 30 -2.03 13.63 2.04
N ALA A 31 -0.78 13.24 1.83
CA ALA A 31 -0.06 12.32 2.70
C ALA A 31 0.00 12.83 4.15
N PHE A 32 0.37 14.10 4.37
CA PHE A 32 0.37 14.68 5.71
C PHE A 32 -1.04 14.74 6.33
N ASN A 33 -2.07 15.06 5.55
CA ASN A 33 -3.44 15.04 6.07
C ASN A 33 -3.88 13.62 6.48
N LEU A 34 -3.49 12.61 5.71
CA LEU A 34 -3.75 11.20 6.02
C LEU A 34 -3.01 10.76 7.29
N ILE A 35 -1.73 11.11 7.41
CA ILE A 35 -0.93 10.87 8.62
C ILE A 35 -1.57 11.53 9.85
N ILE A 36 -2.05 12.76 9.72
CA ILE A 36 -2.75 13.47 10.82
C ILE A 36 -4.08 12.81 11.15
N LEU A 37 -4.83 12.34 10.14
CA LEU A 37 -6.16 11.77 10.30
C LEU A 37 -6.14 10.44 11.07
N TYR A 38 -5.24 9.52 10.71
CA TYR A 38 -5.26 8.15 11.24
C TYR A 38 -3.99 7.76 12.00
N GLY A 39 -3.00 8.65 12.07
CA GLY A 39 -1.75 8.44 12.80
C GLY A 39 -0.62 7.82 11.97
N ILE A 40 0.62 7.97 12.46
CA ILE A 40 1.83 7.52 11.75
C ILE A 40 1.90 6.00 11.60
N ASN A 41 1.50 5.24 12.63
CA ASN A 41 1.62 3.77 12.63
C ASN A 41 0.84 3.14 11.48
N ARG A 42 -0.38 3.62 11.23
CA ARG A 42 -1.20 3.12 10.12
C ARG A 42 -0.64 3.53 8.76
N ALA A 43 0.03 4.68 8.64
CA ALA A 43 0.71 5.06 7.40
C ALA A 43 1.84 4.07 7.07
N VAL A 44 2.61 3.70 8.10
CA VAL A 44 3.70 2.71 7.97
C VAL A 44 3.15 1.33 7.60
N GLU A 45 2.09 0.86 8.27
CA GLU A 45 1.44 -0.42 7.94
C GLU A 45 0.96 -0.47 6.47
N GLU A 46 0.37 0.62 5.97
CA GLU A 46 -0.09 0.72 4.58
C GLU A 46 1.06 0.68 3.57
N ILE A 47 2.18 1.35 3.89
CA ILE A 47 3.41 1.31 3.11
C ILE A 47 3.98 -0.13 3.07
N GLU A 48 4.08 -0.79 4.23
CA GLU A 48 4.59 -2.16 4.32
C GLU A 48 3.72 -3.14 3.54
N ARG A 49 2.39 -3.01 3.65
CA ARG A 49 1.44 -3.82 2.89
C ARG A 49 1.66 -3.64 1.39
N LYS A 50 1.83 -2.40 0.91
CA LYS A 50 2.03 -2.12 -0.51
C LYS A 50 3.37 -2.63 -1.02
N LYS A 51 4.45 -2.52 -0.22
CA LYS A 51 5.75 -3.15 -0.49
C LYS A 51 5.61 -4.66 -0.66
N LYS A 52 4.88 -5.32 0.24
CA LYS A 52 4.68 -6.78 0.19
C LYS A 52 3.87 -7.23 -1.02
N VAL A 53 2.83 -6.49 -1.40
CA VAL A 53 2.06 -6.77 -2.63
C VAL A 53 2.96 -6.66 -3.86
N LYS A 54 3.79 -5.62 -3.94
CA LYS A 54 4.73 -5.44 -5.05
C LYS A 54 5.73 -6.59 -5.12
N GLU A 55 6.33 -6.96 -3.99
CA GLU A 55 7.26 -8.09 -3.90
C GLU A 55 6.63 -9.41 -4.37
N LEU A 56 5.44 -9.74 -3.86
CA LEU A 56 4.72 -10.96 -4.25
C LEU A 56 4.35 -10.96 -5.73
N THR A 57 3.92 -9.82 -6.25
CA THR A 57 3.58 -9.66 -7.68
C THR A 57 4.81 -9.89 -8.55
N GLU A 58 5.94 -9.25 -8.22
CA GLU A 58 7.19 -9.43 -8.96
C GLU A 58 7.70 -10.88 -8.88
N LYS A 59 7.55 -11.52 -7.72
CA LYS A 59 7.90 -12.93 -7.54
C LYS A 59 7.07 -13.83 -8.45
N TRP A 60 5.74 -13.70 -8.40
CA TRP A 60 4.85 -14.55 -9.19
C TRP A 60 4.90 -14.29 -10.68
N LEU A 61 5.21 -13.06 -11.10
CA LEU A 61 5.49 -12.75 -12.51
C LEU A 61 6.73 -13.48 -13.03
N LYS A 62 7.73 -13.74 -12.17
CA LYS A 62 8.98 -14.43 -12.54
C LYS A 62 8.88 -15.95 -12.42
N GLU A 63 8.32 -16.43 -11.33
CA GLU A 63 8.31 -17.85 -10.95
C GLU A 63 7.03 -18.59 -11.38
N GLY A 64 6.01 -17.85 -11.82
CA GLY A 64 4.66 -18.37 -11.97
C GLY A 64 3.89 -18.36 -10.66
N LEU A 65 2.63 -18.78 -10.72
CA LEU A 65 1.79 -18.88 -9.53
C LEU A 65 2.27 -20.05 -8.64
N PRO A 66 2.18 -19.91 -7.30
CA PRO A 66 2.64 -20.95 -6.39
C PRO A 66 1.71 -22.18 -6.32
N PHE A 67 0.64 -22.19 -7.10
CA PHE A 67 -0.35 -23.27 -7.18
C PHE A 67 -1.03 -23.26 -8.55
N GLU A 68 -1.59 -24.41 -8.93
CA GLU A 68 -2.48 -24.49 -10.09
C GLU A 68 -3.81 -23.82 -9.76
N LEU A 69 -4.24 -22.91 -10.64
CA LEU A 69 -5.54 -22.25 -10.48
C LEU A 69 -6.64 -23.28 -10.77
N PRO A 70 -7.65 -23.41 -9.89
CA PRO A 70 -8.79 -24.26 -10.17
C PRO A 70 -9.52 -23.75 -11.41
N THR A 71 -10.02 -24.69 -12.22
CA THR A 71 -10.89 -24.36 -13.34
C THR A 71 -12.28 -24.03 -12.84
N SER A 72 -13.09 -23.38 -13.68
CA SER A 72 -14.50 -23.09 -13.35
C SER A 72 -15.28 -24.36 -12.96
N ASN A 73 -14.92 -25.52 -13.53
CA ASN A 73 -15.59 -26.79 -13.21
C ASN A 73 -15.24 -27.27 -11.80
N ASP A 74 -13.98 -27.15 -11.38
CA ASP A 74 -13.51 -27.57 -10.04
C ASP A 74 -14.23 -26.78 -8.93
N VAL A 75 -14.47 -25.48 -9.16
CA VAL A 75 -15.18 -24.61 -8.20
C VAL A 75 -16.68 -24.93 -8.13
N ILE A 76 -17.28 -25.42 -9.22
CA ILE A 76 -18.70 -25.80 -9.28
C ILE A 76 -18.91 -27.14 -8.57
N SER A 77 -18.03 -28.12 -8.77
CA SER A 77 -18.15 -29.44 -8.15
C SER A 77 -17.98 -29.43 -6.63
N ASP A 78 -17.20 -28.49 -6.08
CA ASP A 78 -17.02 -28.37 -4.62
C ASP A 78 -18.24 -27.80 -3.87
N ARG A 79 -19.28 -27.34 -4.59
CA ARG A 79 -20.50 -26.75 -4.00
C ARG A 79 -21.69 -27.72 -3.94
N GLU A 80 -21.61 -28.86 -4.63
CA GLU A 80 -22.63 -29.93 -4.61
C GLU A 80 -22.26 -31.04 -3.61
#